data_AF-A0A927WJZ8-F1
#
_entry.id   AF-A0A927WJZ8-F1
#
_cell.length_a   1.000
_cell.length_b   1.000
_cell.length_c   1.000
_cell.angle_alpha   90.00
_cell.angle_beta   90.00
_cell.angle_gamma   90.00
#
_symmetry.space_group_name_H-M   'P 1'
#
loop_
_entity.id
_entity.type
_entity.pdbx_description
1 polymer ?
#
loop_
_entity_poly.entity_id
_entity_poly.type
_entity_poly.pdbx_seq_one_letter_code
_entity_poly.pdbx_strand_id
1 'polypeptide(L)'
;MKGSMRKMLCLGLTALSMGVMMPGAMAAEKAAITLPQKMANGETVEVYYRKGLPLTAARARAAELKQEKMVLKAGSIRREGSKPLTCDILFEKDVPVTLRDGTVIYTDIFRPVDEEKHPAIMAWSPYGKEIGGQWLD
;
A
#
# COMPACT_ATOMS: atom_id res chain seq x y z
N MET A 1 -36.16 -8.28 46.42
CA MET A 1 -35.97 -9.17 47.59
C MET A 1 -34.69 -9.97 47.39
N LYS A 2 -34.03 -10.31 48.51
CA LYS A 2 -32.58 -10.53 48.70
C LYS A 2 -32.05 -11.86 48.14
N GLY A 3 -30.75 -11.92 47.84
CA GLY A 3 -29.97 -13.16 47.72
C GLY A 3 -28.64 -12.93 46.98
N SER A 4 -27.58 -12.42 47.64
CA SER A 4 -26.62 -13.13 48.50
C SER A 4 -25.32 -13.48 47.76
N MET A 5 -24.28 -12.71 48.11
CA MET A 5 -22.85 -12.92 47.83
C MET A 5 -22.39 -14.35 48.14
N ARG A 6 -21.59 -14.93 47.23
CA ARG A 6 -20.59 -15.95 47.60
C ARG A 6 -19.20 -15.38 47.32
N LYS A 7 -18.48 -15.10 48.40
CA LYS A 7 -17.03 -14.97 48.43
C LYS A 7 -16.43 -16.34 48.12
N MET A 8 -15.47 -16.42 47.20
CA MET A 8 -14.54 -17.53 47.16
C MET A 8 -13.12 -16.95 47.13
N LEU A 9 -12.40 -17.25 48.21
CA LEU A 9 -11.07 -16.81 48.55
C LEU A 9 -10.06 -17.86 48.04
N CYS A 10 -8.95 -17.36 47.47
CA CYS A 10 -7.61 -17.92 47.34
C CYS A 10 -7.41 -19.41 47.00
N LEU A 11 -6.57 -19.68 45.99
CA LEU A 11 -5.29 -20.36 46.18
C LEU A 11 -4.37 -20.07 44.97
N GLY A 12 -3.11 -19.77 45.24
CA GLY A 12 -2.16 -19.21 44.29
C GLY A 12 -1.65 -20.18 43.22
N LEU A 13 -1.12 -19.59 42.15
CA LEU A 13 -0.12 -20.23 41.32
C LEU A 13 0.91 -19.18 40.92
N THR A 14 2.05 -19.24 41.60
CA THR A 14 3.30 -18.58 41.26
C THR A 14 3.75 -19.15 39.91
N ALA A 15 3.47 -18.43 38.81
CA ALA A 15 4.03 -18.75 37.50
C ALA A 15 5.25 -17.84 37.27
N LEU A 16 6.39 -18.50 37.41
CA LEU A 16 7.75 -18.11 37.05
C LEU A 16 7.78 -17.12 35.88
N SER A 17 8.37 -15.94 36.12
CA SER A 17 8.75 -14.97 35.09
C SER A 17 9.80 -15.59 34.17
N MET A 18 9.36 -16.29 33.12
CA MET A 18 10.22 -16.60 31.99
C MET A 18 10.45 -15.27 31.25
N GLY A 19 11.60 -14.67 31.54
CA GLY A 19 12.12 -13.55 30.77
C GLY A 19 12.23 -13.98 29.31
N VAL A 20 11.25 -13.57 28.50
CA VAL A 20 11.43 -13.50 27.06
C VAL A 20 12.45 -12.40 26.84
N MET A 21 13.69 -12.81 26.62
CA MET A 21 14.75 -11.96 26.08
C MET A 21 14.21 -11.43 24.76
N MET A 22 13.74 -10.18 24.77
CA MET A 22 13.48 -9.42 23.56
C MET A 22 14.78 -9.47 22.72
N PRO A 23 14.75 -9.95 21.47
CA PRO A 23 15.88 -9.81 20.57
C PRO A 23 16.24 -8.33 20.50
N GLY A 24 17.54 -8.06 20.64
CA GLY A 24 18.08 -6.74 20.90
C GLY A 24 17.43 -5.65 20.06
N ALA A 25 17.23 -4.50 20.70
CA ALA A 25 17.03 -3.25 19.99
C ALA A 25 18.17 -3.13 18.96
N MET A 26 17.86 -3.44 17.71
CA MET A 26 18.61 -2.98 16.55
C MET A 26 18.75 -1.48 16.76
N ALA A 27 19.96 -1.03 17.07
CA ALA A 27 20.26 0.38 17.18
C ALA A 27 19.77 1.04 15.90
N ALA A 28 18.74 1.88 16.01
CA ALA A 28 18.20 2.60 14.89
C ALA A 28 19.34 3.42 14.26
N GLU A 29 19.75 3.04 13.05
CA GLU A 29 20.67 3.81 12.22
C GLU A 29 20.15 5.25 12.17
N LYS A 30 20.99 6.24 12.49
CA LYS A 30 20.58 7.66 12.54
C LYS A 30 19.93 8.03 11.20
N ALA A 31 18.60 8.18 11.23
CA ALA A 31 17.75 8.20 10.04
C ALA A 31 17.84 9.48 9.19
N ALA A 32 18.67 10.46 9.58
CA ALA A 32 18.78 11.74 8.89
C ALA A 32 20.24 12.17 8.68
N ILE A 33 20.59 12.52 7.44
CA ILE A 33 21.83 13.18 7.08
C ILE A 33 21.55 14.68 6.91
N THR A 34 22.46 15.53 7.36
CA THR A 34 22.36 16.98 7.15
C THR A 34 23.25 17.35 5.97
N LEU A 35 22.68 18.02 4.96
CA LEU A 35 23.44 18.57 3.85
C LEU A 35 23.24 20.10 3.82
N PRO A 36 24.31 20.90 3.82
CA PRO A 36 24.20 22.34 3.66
C PRO A 36 23.71 22.67 2.24
N GLN A 37 22.59 23.40 2.14
CA GLN A 37 22.11 23.94 0.86
C GLN A 37 22.18 25.46 0.86
N LYS A 38 22.68 26.00 -0.25
CA LYS A 38 22.65 27.44 -0.50
C LYS A 38 21.29 27.83 -1.07
N MET A 39 20.58 28.67 -0.35
CA MET A 39 19.27 29.20 -0.72
C MET A 39 19.41 30.33 -1.75
N ALA A 40 18.32 30.65 -2.45
CA ALA A 40 18.32 31.68 -3.50
C ALA A 40 18.69 33.08 -2.98
N ASN A 41 18.49 33.34 -1.69
CA ASN A 41 18.89 34.58 -1.01
C ASN A 41 20.38 34.61 -0.62
N GLY A 42 21.16 33.58 -0.95
CA GLY A 42 22.59 33.47 -0.65
C GLY A 42 22.91 32.87 0.72
N GLU A 43 21.93 32.67 1.59
CA GLU A 43 22.13 32.04 2.91
C GLU A 43 22.35 30.53 2.77
N THR A 44 23.15 29.96 3.67
CA THR A 44 23.32 28.50 3.75
C THR A 44 22.47 27.96 4.89
N VAL A 45 21.59 27.02 4.56
CA VAL A 45 20.71 26.36 5.53
C VAL A 45 21.07 24.89 5.61
N GLU A 46 21.13 24.37 6.84
CA GLU A 46 21.27 22.94 7.08
C GLU A 46 19.95 22.22 6.76
N VAL A 47 19.95 21.42 5.70
CA VAL A 47 18.76 20.66 5.27
C VAL A 47 18.90 19.21 5.71
N TYR A 48 17.90 18.72 6.43
CA TYR A 48 17.84 17.35 6.93
C TYR A 48 17.19 16.45 5.88
N TYR A 49 17.95 15.50 5.36
CA TYR A 49 17.48 14.46 4.45
C TYR A 49 17.30 13.16 5.21
N ARG A 50 16.22 12.43 4.92
CA ARG A 50 16.10 11.03 5.32
C ARG A 50 16.48 10.14 4.16
N LYS A 51 17.14 9.02 4.45
CA LYS A 51 17.39 7.99 3.45
C LYS A 51 16.04 7.52 2.89
N GLY A 52 15.91 7.55 1.57
CA GLY A 52 14.72 7.04 0.90
C GLY A 52 14.51 5.56 1.25
N LEU A 53 13.25 5.14 1.34
CA LEU A 53 12.93 3.73 1.51
C LEU A 53 13.44 2.95 0.28
N PRO A 54 13.92 1.70 0.47
CA PRO A 54 14.23 0.85 -0.66
C PRO A 54 12.97 0.57 -1.49
N LEU A 55 13.13 0.30 -2.78
CA LEU A 55 12.01 0.00 -3.69
C LEU A 55 11.21 -1.24 -3.25
N THR A 56 11.86 -2.16 -2.55
CA THR A 56 11.25 -3.37 -1.97
C THR A 56 10.55 -3.12 -0.63
N ALA A 57 10.57 -1.89 -0.10
CA ALA A 57 9.87 -1.59 1.13
C ALA A 57 8.36 -1.81 0.94
N ALA A 58 7.70 -2.45 1.90
CA ALA A 58 6.24 -2.64 1.88
C ALA A 58 5.47 -1.33 1.64
N ARG A 59 5.98 -0.20 2.15
CA ARG A 59 5.41 1.13 1.95
C ARG A 59 5.66 1.72 0.55
N ALA A 60 6.71 1.30 -0.15
CA ALA A 60 6.95 1.71 -1.53
C ALA A 60 5.86 1.18 -2.47
N ARG A 61 5.13 0.12 -2.05
CA ARG A 61 4.00 -0.47 -2.79
C ARG A 61 4.34 -0.67 -4.26
N ALA A 62 5.60 -1.00 -4.54
CA ALA A 62 6.05 -1.31 -5.87
C ALA A 62 5.30 -2.57 -6.27
N ALA A 63 4.29 -2.42 -7.13
CA ALA A 63 3.62 -3.56 -7.71
C ALA A 63 4.67 -4.37 -8.46
N GLU A 64 4.77 -5.66 -8.13
CA GLU A 64 5.52 -6.58 -8.97
C GLU A 64 4.87 -6.57 -10.35
N LEU A 65 5.69 -6.40 -11.39
CA LEU A 65 5.25 -6.50 -12.77
C LEU A 65 4.76 -7.94 -13.00
N LYS A 66 3.46 -8.10 -13.22
CA LYS A 66 2.79 -9.38 -13.37
C LYS A 66 1.64 -9.28 -14.37
N GLN A 67 1.91 -9.73 -15.59
CA GLN A 67 0.89 -9.82 -16.65
C GLN A 67 -0.12 -10.91 -16.34
N GLU A 68 -1.36 -10.52 -16.13
CA GLU A 68 -2.46 -11.45 -15.85
C GLU A 68 -3.79 -10.92 -16.35
N LYS A 69 -4.75 -11.83 -16.53
CA LYS A 69 -6.12 -11.51 -16.91
C LYS A 69 -7.09 -12.11 -15.91
N MET A 70 -8.09 -11.36 -15.53
CA MET A 70 -9.13 -11.82 -14.61
C MET A 70 -10.47 -11.17 -14.93
N VAL A 71 -11.56 -11.86 -14.60
CA VAL A 71 -12.91 -11.32 -14.75
C VAL A 71 -13.40 -10.85 -13.38
N LEU A 72 -13.68 -9.56 -13.26
CA LEU A 72 -14.37 -8.96 -12.13
C LEU A 72 -15.87 -9.12 -12.36
N LYS A 73 -16.55 -9.84 -11.46
CA LYS A 73 -17.96 -10.19 -11.65
C LYS A 73 -18.89 -9.00 -11.39
N ALA A 74 -19.98 -8.96 -12.16
CA ALA A 74 -21.10 -8.07 -11.88
C ALA A 74 -21.55 -8.21 -10.42
N GLY A 75 -21.91 -7.10 -9.78
CA GLY A 75 -22.28 -7.03 -8.37
C GLY A 75 -21.09 -6.95 -7.40
N SER A 76 -19.85 -7.22 -7.83
CA SER A 76 -18.68 -7.09 -6.95
C SER A 76 -18.44 -5.62 -6.54
N ILE A 77 -18.00 -5.44 -5.30
CA ILE A 77 -17.70 -4.13 -4.71
C ILE A 77 -16.20 -4.08 -4.41
N ARG A 78 -15.49 -3.11 -5.00
CA ARG A 78 -14.03 -3.00 -4.88
C ARG A 78 -13.56 -2.52 -3.50
N ARG A 79 -14.35 -1.66 -2.86
CA ARG A 79 -14.14 -1.08 -1.53
C ARG A 79 -15.49 -0.75 -0.91
N GLU A 80 -15.61 -0.95 0.40
CA GLU A 80 -16.80 -0.54 1.16
C GLU A 80 -17.22 0.91 0.81
N GLY A 81 -18.51 1.12 0.60
CA GLY A 81 -19.08 2.40 0.16
C GLY A 81 -18.97 2.71 -1.33
N SER A 82 -18.28 1.90 -2.14
CA SER A 82 -18.25 2.06 -3.60
C SER A 82 -19.49 1.45 -4.27
N LYS A 83 -19.80 1.91 -5.49
CA LYS A 83 -20.87 1.30 -6.29
C LYS A 83 -20.49 -0.13 -6.73
N PRO A 84 -21.42 -1.09 -6.74
CA PRO A 84 -21.19 -2.40 -7.33
C PRO A 84 -21.00 -2.29 -8.84
N LEU A 85 -20.21 -3.20 -9.42
CA LEU A 85 -20.10 -3.31 -10.88
C LEU A 85 -21.44 -3.69 -11.51
N THR A 86 -21.80 -3.03 -12.60
CA THR A 86 -23.07 -3.26 -13.33
C THR A 86 -22.99 -4.40 -14.35
N CYS A 87 -21.78 -4.83 -14.70
CA CYS A 87 -21.52 -5.94 -15.63
C CYS A 87 -20.20 -6.62 -15.27
N ASP A 88 -19.93 -7.77 -15.91
CA ASP A 88 -18.62 -8.42 -15.86
C ASP A 88 -17.59 -7.56 -16.57
N ILE A 89 -16.44 -7.35 -15.94
CA ILE A 89 -15.30 -6.58 -16.48
C ILE A 89 -14.10 -7.52 -16.64
N LEU A 90 -13.57 -7.60 -17.86
CA LEU A 90 -12.24 -8.16 -18.09
C LEU A 90 -11.20 -7.12 -17.65
N PHE A 91 -10.41 -7.50 -16.67
CA PHE A 91 -9.24 -6.79 -16.22
C PHE A 91 -7.99 -7.46 -16.78
N GLU A 92 -7.23 -6.73 -17.61
CA GLU A 92 -5.93 -7.14 -18.13
C GLU A 92 -4.86 -6.27 -17.46
N LYS A 93 -4.06 -6.88 -16.58
CA LYS A 93 -3.03 -6.23 -15.78
C LYS A 93 -1.70 -6.19 -16.53
N ASP A 94 -0.96 -5.09 -16.39
CA ASP A 94 0.40 -4.93 -16.90
C ASP A 94 0.55 -5.14 -18.42
N VAL A 95 -0.41 -4.66 -19.21
CA VAL A 95 -0.36 -4.70 -20.68
C VAL A 95 0.77 -3.78 -21.17
N PRO A 96 1.72 -4.28 -21.98
CA PRO A 96 2.84 -3.48 -22.45
C PRO A 96 2.41 -2.54 -23.57
N VAL A 97 2.88 -1.30 -23.51
CA VAL A 97 2.70 -0.29 -24.55
C VAL A 97 4.08 0.27 -24.90
N THR A 98 4.53 0.00 -26.13
CA THR A 98 5.78 0.54 -26.66
C THR A 98 5.57 1.97 -27.14
N LEU A 99 6.34 2.89 -26.57
CA LEU A 99 6.36 4.30 -26.96
C LEU A 99 7.21 4.52 -28.21
N ARG A 100 7.13 5.72 -28.78
CA ARG A 100 7.84 6.12 -30.01
C ARG A 100 9.36 5.99 -29.92
N ASP A 101 9.93 6.12 -28.72
CA ASP A 101 11.36 6.02 -28.44
C ASP A 101 11.81 4.58 -28.14
N GLY A 102 10.90 3.60 -28.20
CA GLY A 102 11.15 2.20 -27.85
C GLY A 102 11.00 1.89 -26.36
N THR A 103 10.74 2.88 -25.50
CA THR A 103 10.46 2.65 -24.07
C THR A 103 9.16 1.87 -23.91
N VAL A 104 9.14 0.84 -23.06
CA VAL A 104 7.93 0.07 -22.72
C VAL A 104 7.35 0.59 -21.41
N ILE A 105 6.11 1.07 -21.47
CA ILE A 105 5.29 1.34 -20.27
C ILE A 105 4.25 0.24 -20.10
N TYR A 106 3.68 0.14 -18.91
CA TYR A 106 2.69 -0.88 -18.57
C TYR A 106 1.39 -0.24 -18.11
N THR A 107 0.27 -0.72 -18.62
CA THR A 107 -1.06 -0.20 -18.35
C THR A 107 -2.03 -1.30 -17.94
N ASP A 108 -3.05 -0.92 -17.19
CA ASP A 108 -4.14 -1.81 -16.78
C ASP A 108 -5.36 -1.48 -17.64
N ILE A 109 -5.96 -2.50 -18.25
CA ILE A 109 -7.12 -2.34 -19.12
C ILE A 109 -8.33 -2.97 -18.44
N PHE A 110 -9.39 -2.16 -18.26
CA PHE A 110 -10.69 -2.60 -17.76
C PHE A 110 -11.71 -2.41 -18.88
N ARG A 111 -12.35 -3.50 -19.33
CA ARG A 111 -13.38 -3.45 -20.36
C ARG A 111 -14.51 -4.44 -20.10
N PRO A 112 -15.76 -4.16 -20.50
CA PRO A 112 -16.84 -5.14 -20.42
C PRO A 112 -16.49 -6.46 -21.12
N VAL A 113 -17.03 -7.57 -20.60
CA VAL A 113 -16.94 -8.88 -21.26
C VAL A 113 -18.02 -8.97 -22.35
N ASP A 114 -17.89 -8.15 -23.37
CA ASP A 114 -18.71 -8.16 -24.58
C ASP A 114 -17.84 -7.91 -25.83
N GLU A 115 -18.48 -7.91 -27.00
CA GLU A 115 -17.82 -7.65 -28.30
C GLU A 115 -18.11 -6.23 -28.83
N GLU A 116 -18.65 -5.35 -27.99
CA GLU A 116 -19.11 -4.02 -28.39
C GLU A 116 -17.99 -2.98 -28.33
N LYS A 117 -18.17 -1.87 -29.06
CA LYS A 117 -17.25 -0.73 -29.03
C LYS A 117 -17.66 0.25 -27.92
N HIS A 118 -16.75 0.45 -26.97
CA HIS A 118 -16.94 1.37 -25.85
C HIS A 118 -15.96 2.56 -25.93
N PRO A 119 -16.36 3.76 -25.47
CA PRO A 119 -15.41 4.85 -25.30
C PRO A 119 -14.36 4.51 -24.23
N ALA A 120 -13.10 4.84 -24.51
CA ALA A 120 -12.01 4.64 -23.56
C ALA A 120 -11.81 5.86 -22.66
N ILE A 121 -11.61 5.61 -21.36
CA ILE A 121 -11.18 6.63 -20.39
C ILE A 121 -9.75 6.28 -19.98
N MET A 122 -8.86 7.29 -20.01
CA MET A 122 -7.46 7.12 -19.65
C MET A 122 -7.13 7.91 -18.39
N ALA A 123 -6.55 7.22 -17.40
CA ALA A 123 -5.97 7.84 -16.21
C ALA A 123 -4.47 7.57 -16.21
N TRP A 124 -3.66 8.62 -16.10
CA TRP A 124 -2.21 8.53 -16.06
C TRP A 124 -1.65 9.49 -15.03
N SER A 125 -0.68 9.03 -14.24
CA SER A 125 0.02 9.82 -13.26
C SER A 125 1.41 9.24 -12.96
N PRO A 126 2.34 10.00 -12.37
CA PRO A 126 3.62 9.48 -11.91
C PRO A 126 3.53 8.71 -10.59
N TYR A 127 2.34 8.59 -9.97
CA TYR A 127 2.14 8.01 -8.64
C TYR A 127 1.78 6.51 -8.65
N GLY A 128 2.05 5.84 -9.77
CA GLY A 128 1.72 4.43 -9.97
C GLY A 128 0.29 4.19 -10.45
N LYS A 129 0.05 2.98 -10.96
CA LYS A 129 -1.26 2.50 -11.46
C LYS A 129 -2.07 1.71 -10.42
N GLU A 130 -1.37 1.07 -9.49
CA GLU A 130 -1.95 0.29 -8.40
C GLU A 130 -1.66 1.01 -7.08
N ILE A 131 -2.55 1.96 -6.73
CA ILE A 131 -2.58 2.70 -5.44
C ILE A 131 -1.52 3.81 -5.31
N GLY A 132 -1.87 5.02 -5.80
CA GLY A 132 -1.22 6.28 -5.46
C GLY A 132 -2.00 7.05 -4.39
N GLY A 133 -1.34 7.51 -3.33
CA GLY A 133 -1.81 8.52 -2.35
C GLY A 133 -3.01 8.19 -1.46
N GLN A 134 -3.87 7.24 -1.83
CA GLN A 134 -5.01 6.84 -1.01
C GLN A 134 -4.57 5.80 0.03
N TRP A 135 -4.66 6.19 1.29
CA TRP A 135 -4.45 5.33 2.44
C TRP A 135 -5.43 4.14 2.42
N LEU A 136 -4.87 2.97 2.76
CA LEU A 136 -5.55 1.71 3.06
C LEU A 136 -4.97 1.23 4.40
N ASP A 137 -5.22 2.00 5.43
CA ASP A 137 -5.43 1.52 6.80
C ASP A 137 -6.92 1.70 7.14
#